data_AF-A0A151GL65-F1
#
_entry.id   AF-A0A151GL65-F1
#
_cell.length_a   1.000
_cell.length_b   1.000
_cell.length_c   1.000
_cell.angle_alpha   90.00
_cell.angle_beta   90.00
_cell.angle_gamma   90.00
#
_symmetry.space_group_name_H-M   'P 1'
#
loop_
_entity.id
_entity.type
_entity.pdbx_description
1 polymer ?
#
loop_
_entity_poly.entity_id
_entity_poly.type
_entity_poly.pdbx_seq_one_letter_code
_entity_poly.pdbx_strand_id
1 'polypeptide(L)'
;MTTQPLSHTTAPPHPPVLARAFTPSGACKILAYPQTRPKSSPSATRLDKPNKMPSHKSFRTKQKLAKAQKQNRPVPQWIRLRTNNTVRYNAKRRHWRKTRLGI
;
A
#
# COMPACT_ATOMS: atom_id res chain seq x y z
N MET A 1 9.31 0.20 -50.18
CA MET A 1 8.38 1.21 -49.63
C MET A 1 6.99 0.62 -49.60
N THR A 2 6.57 0.04 -48.47
CA THR A 2 5.15 -0.22 -48.15
C THR A 2 5.01 -0.29 -46.63
N THR A 3 4.07 0.52 -46.13
CA THR A 3 3.52 0.69 -44.77
C THR A 3 3.05 -0.65 -44.16
N GLN A 4 2.98 -0.85 -42.84
CA GLN A 4 2.04 -0.19 -41.90
C GLN A 4 2.50 -0.31 -40.42
N PRO A 5 2.17 0.66 -39.54
CA PRO A 5 2.22 0.51 -38.09
C PRO A 5 0.90 -0.02 -37.50
N LEU A 6 0.96 -1.07 -36.68
CA LEU A 6 -0.17 -1.60 -35.91
C LEU A 6 -0.54 -0.67 -34.75
N SER A 7 -1.67 0.03 -34.88
CA SER A 7 -2.33 0.78 -33.80
C SER A 7 -2.99 -0.19 -32.81
N HIS A 8 -2.49 -0.26 -31.59
CA HIS A 8 -3.15 -0.98 -30.49
C HIS A 8 -4.22 -0.07 -29.87
N THR A 9 -5.47 -0.28 -30.26
CA THR A 9 -6.63 0.38 -29.67
C THR A 9 -6.84 -0.12 -28.24
N THR A 10 -6.85 0.82 -27.30
CA THR A 10 -7.20 0.63 -25.90
C THR A 10 -8.72 0.66 -25.74
N ALA A 11 -9.30 -0.34 -25.08
CA ALA A 11 -10.62 -0.20 -24.45
C ALA A 11 -10.68 -1.04 -23.14
N PRO A 12 -10.97 -0.43 -21.98
CA PRO A 12 -11.20 -1.17 -20.74
C PRO A 12 -12.58 -1.86 -20.75
N PRO A 13 -12.72 -3.08 -20.23
CA PRO A 13 -14.04 -3.69 -20.08
C PRO A 13 -14.85 -2.97 -19.00
N HIS A 14 -16.08 -2.61 -19.38
CA HIS A 14 -17.10 -2.00 -18.52
C HIS A 14 -17.39 -2.87 -17.28
N PRO A 15 -17.71 -2.27 -16.12
CA PRO A 15 -18.18 -3.03 -14.96
C PRO A 15 -19.57 -3.63 -15.24
N PRO A 16 -19.89 -4.84 -14.73
CA PRO A 16 -21.22 -5.40 -14.86
C PRO A 16 -22.24 -4.53 -14.11
N VAL A 17 -23.29 -4.16 -14.84
CA VAL A 17 -24.47 -3.43 -14.37
C VAL A 17 -25.06 -4.20 -13.19
N LEU A 18 -25.16 -3.55 -12.02
CA LEU A 18 -25.88 -4.10 -10.87
C LEU A 18 -27.36 -4.30 -11.29
N ALA A 19 -27.76 -5.54 -11.51
CA ALA A 19 -29.16 -5.89 -11.69
C ALA A 19 -29.91 -5.54 -10.40
N ARG A 20 -30.74 -4.48 -10.46
CA ARG A 20 -31.71 -4.15 -9.42
C ARG A 20 -32.82 -5.20 -9.49
N ALA A 21 -32.78 -6.18 -8.59
CA ALA A 21 -33.93 -7.03 -8.34
C ALA A 21 -34.95 -6.23 -7.52
N PHE A 22 -36.06 -5.89 -8.17
CA PHE A 22 -37.23 -5.27 -7.56
C PHE A 22 -38.16 -6.42 -7.14
N THR A 23 -38.24 -6.74 -5.84
CA THR A 23 -39.25 -7.69 -5.35
C THR A 23 -40.48 -6.94 -4.86
N PRO A 24 -41.68 -7.25 -5.38
CA PRO A 24 -42.92 -6.62 -4.98
C PRO A 24 -43.58 -7.46 -3.88
N SER A 25 -43.61 -6.96 -2.65
CA SER A 25 -44.66 -7.32 -1.70
C SER A 25 -44.59 -6.38 -0.51
N GLY A 26 -45.61 -5.55 -0.38
CA GLY A 26 -45.76 -4.66 0.74
C GLY A 26 -45.95 -5.43 2.04
N ALA A 27 -45.02 -5.26 2.97
CA ALA A 27 -45.26 -5.28 4.42
C ALA A 27 -43.96 -4.90 5.15
N CYS A 28 -43.63 -3.61 5.21
CA CYS A 28 -42.65 -3.12 6.20
C CYS A 28 -43.31 -3.16 7.58
N LYS A 29 -43.21 -4.29 8.29
CA LYS A 29 -43.45 -4.33 9.73
C LYS A 29 -42.20 -3.81 10.43
N ILE A 30 -42.20 -2.52 10.77
CA ILE A 30 -41.24 -1.95 11.72
C ILE A 30 -41.65 -2.43 13.11
N LEU A 31 -41.09 -3.55 13.58
CA LEU A 31 -41.07 -3.82 15.00
C LEU A 31 -40.08 -2.83 15.62
N ALA A 32 -40.61 -1.89 16.40
CA ALA A 32 -39.84 -0.96 17.19
C ALA A 32 -38.90 -1.73 18.13
N TYR A 33 -37.62 -1.78 17.78
CA TYR A 33 -36.59 -2.21 18.72
C TYR A 33 -36.52 -1.16 19.84
N PRO A 34 -36.62 -1.55 21.12
CA PRO A 34 -36.45 -0.61 22.22
C PRO A 34 -35.04 -0.01 22.14
N GLN A 35 -34.97 1.31 22.06
CA GLN A 35 -33.73 2.06 22.03
C GLN A 35 -33.01 1.95 23.39
N THR A 36 -32.28 0.87 23.63
CA THR A 36 -31.23 0.87 24.65
C THR A 36 -30.05 1.66 24.08
N ARG A 37 -30.00 2.94 24.41
CA ARG A 37 -28.89 3.85 24.10
C ARG A 37 -27.58 3.24 24.65
N PRO A 38 -26.63 2.75 23.83
CA PRO A 38 -25.35 2.36 24.37
C PRO A 38 -24.63 3.62 24.86
N LYS A 39 -24.31 3.61 26.15
CA LYS A 39 -23.49 4.63 26.81
C LYS A 39 -22.19 4.78 26.02
N SER A 40 -21.88 6.03 25.67
CA SER A 40 -20.59 6.53 25.21
C SER A 40 -19.42 5.55 25.42
N SER A 41 -18.88 4.98 24.33
CA SER A 41 -17.58 4.32 24.39
C SER A 41 -16.54 5.33 24.87
N PRO A 42 -15.78 5.04 25.95
CA PRO A 42 -14.60 5.83 26.25
C PRO A 42 -13.60 5.61 25.13
N SER A 43 -13.48 6.59 24.25
CA SER A 43 -12.37 6.70 23.31
C SER A 43 -11.12 7.09 24.12
N ALA A 44 -10.48 6.09 24.73
CA ALA A 44 -9.19 6.20 25.40
C ALA A 44 -8.56 4.80 25.32
N THR A 45 -7.46 4.53 24.62
CA THR A 45 -6.27 5.34 24.34
C THR A 45 -5.67 4.92 22.99
N ARG A 46 -6.19 5.45 21.87
CA ARG A 46 -5.42 5.37 20.62
C ARG A 46 -4.41 6.52 20.69
N LEU A 47 -3.18 6.23 21.09
CA LEU A 47 -2.09 7.22 21.19
C LEU A 47 -2.15 8.16 19.98
N ASP A 48 -2.56 9.40 20.22
CA ASP A 48 -2.58 10.48 19.23
C ASP A 48 -1.13 10.75 18.84
N LYS A 49 -0.63 9.94 17.90
CA LYS A 49 0.61 10.22 17.20
C LYS A 49 0.34 11.55 16.50
N PRO A 50 1.10 12.62 16.80
CA PRO A 50 0.89 13.88 16.12
C PRO A 50 0.96 13.60 14.62
N ASN A 51 -0.02 14.11 13.87
CA ASN A 51 -0.10 13.98 12.42
C ASN A 51 1.12 14.67 11.81
N LYS A 52 2.25 13.95 11.81
CA LYS A 52 3.53 14.47 11.37
C LYS A 52 3.48 14.46 9.86
N MET A 53 3.22 15.64 9.30
CA MET A 53 3.25 15.86 7.85
C MET A 53 4.49 15.15 7.29
N PRO A 54 4.32 14.22 6.33
CA PRO A 54 5.40 13.34 5.90
C PRO A 54 6.59 14.12 5.32
N SER A 55 6.37 15.35 4.84
CA SER A 55 7.40 16.27 4.36
C SER A 55 8.29 16.84 5.47
N HIS A 56 7.73 17.12 6.66
CA HIS A 56 8.43 17.79 7.76
C HIS A 56 9.12 16.78 8.69
N LYS A 57 10.34 16.39 8.31
CA LYS A 57 11.17 15.41 9.03
C LYS A 57 12.37 16.08 9.73
N SER A 58 12.76 15.58 10.90
CA SER A 58 13.99 16.01 11.59
C SER A 58 15.24 15.53 10.84
N PHE A 59 16.38 16.16 11.11
CA PHE A 59 17.66 15.80 10.49
C PHE A 59 18.05 14.33 10.75
N ARG A 60 17.88 13.84 11.98
CA ARG A 60 18.15 12.44 12.35
C ARG A 60 17.34 11.45 11.51
N THR A 61 16.06 11.72 11.29
CA THR A 61 15.20 10.86 10.43
C THR A 61 15.64 10.94 8.97
N LYS A 62 15.97 12.13 8.45
CA LYS A 62 16.49 12.31 7.08
C LYS A 62 17.79 11.51 6.87
N GLN A 63 18.71 11.56 7.82
CA GLN A 63 19.98 10.82 7.76
C GLN A 63 19.75 9.31 7.72
N LYS A 64 18.85 8.79 8.58
CA LYS A 64 18.46 7.37 8.57
C LYS A 64 17.84 6.94 7.24
N LEU A 65 16.92 7.76 6.70
CA LEU A 65 16.29 7.50 5.39
C LEU A 65 17.30 7.49 4.25
N ALA A 66 18.21 8.46 4.23
CA ALA A 66 19.28 8.54 3.23
C ALA A 66 20.22 7.32 3.31
N LYS A 67 20.59 6.88 4.52
CA LYS A 67 21.42 5.67 4.70
C LYS A 67 20.70 4.42 4.23
N ALA A 68 19.42 4.27 4.57
CA ALA A 68 18.60 3.14 4.14
C ALA A 68 18.44 3.10 2.61
N GLN A 69 18.31 4.26 1.96
CA GLN A 69 18.30 4.35 0.50
C GLN A 69 19.66 3.95 -0.10
N LYS A 70 20.78 4.45 0.47
CA LYS A 70 22.14 4.12 0.02
C LYS A 70 22.46 2.63 0.15
N GLN A 71 21.96 1.96 1.18
CA GLN A 71 22.16 0.51 1.39
C GLN A 71 21.33 -0.36 0.44
N ASN A 72 20.24 0.16 -0.11
CA ASN A 72 19.31 -0.59 -0.95
C ASN A 72 19.80 -0.72 -2.41
N ARG A 73 21.02 -1.23 -2.58
CA ARG A 73 21.69 -1.38 -3.88
C ARG A 73 22.02 -2.86 -4.16
N PRO A 74 22.06 -3.28 -5.44
CA PRO A 74 22.51 -4.62 -5.82
C PRO A 74 24.02 -4.79 -5.55
N VAL A 75 24.45 -6.06 -5.45
CA VAL A 75 25.87 -6.39 -5.28
C VAL A 75 26.63 -6.06 -6.59
N PRO A 76 27.76 -5.35 -6.51
CA PRO A 76 28.60 -5.05 -7.69
C PRO A 76 29.10 -6.31 -8.40
N GLN A 77 29.26 -6.22 -9.72
CA GLN A 77 29.61 -7.38 -10.54
C GLN A 77 31.03 -7.91 -10.25
N TRP A 78 32.02 -7.04 -10.08
CA TRP A 78 33.39 -7.46 -9.81
C TRP A 78 33.49 -8.29 -8.51
N ILE A 79 32.63 -8.04 -7.52
CA ILE A 79 32.58 -8.84 -6.28
C ILE A 79 32.17 -10.29 -6.60
N ARG A 80 31.20 -10.49 -7.50
CA ARG A 80 30.75 -11.83 -7.90
C ARG A 80 31.81 -12.65 -8.64
N LEU A 81 32.78 -11.96 -9.23
CA LEU A 81 33.89 -12.55 -10.00
C LEU A 81 35.13 -12.81 -9.13
N ARG A 82 35.13 -12.38 -7.86
CA ARG A 82 36.24 -12.70 -6.94
C ARG A 82 36.26 -14.19 -6.62
N THR A 83 37.44 -14.78 -6.61
CA THR A 83 37.67 -16.17 -6.19
C THR A 83 37.23 -16.39 -4.75
N ASN A 84 36.67 -17.57 -4.45
CA ASN A 84 36.17 -17.98 -3.13
C ASN A 84 35.10 -17.06 -2.52
N ASN A 85 34.28 -16.42 -3.35
CA ASN A 85 33.16 -15.60 -2.87
C ASN A 85 31.84 -16.38 -2.87
N THR A 86 31.20 -16.48 -1.72
CA THR A 86 29.88 -17.09 -1.52
C THR A 86 28.71 -16.11 -1.72
N VAL A 87 28.97 -14.80 -1.68
CA VAL A 87 27.94 -13.76 -1.73
C VAL A 87 27.55 -13.43 -3.18
N ARG A 88 26.35 -13.83 -3.61
CA ARG A 88 25.83 -13.60 -4.98
C ARG A 88 24.80 -12.46 -5.08
N TYR A 89 24.00 -12.28 -4.04
CA TYR A 89 22.95 -11.28 -3.94
C TYR A 89 22.93 -10.63 -2.56
N ASN A 90 22.28 -9.46 -2.44
CA ASN A 90 22.14 -8.75 -1.18
C ASN A 90 20.87 -9.24 -0.45
N ALA A 91 21.04 -10.16 0.50
CA ALA A 91 19.94 -10.71 1.29
C ALA A 91 19.19 -9.65 2.13
N LYS A 92 19.85 -8.54 2.49
CA LYS A 92 19.26 -7.45 3.28
C LYS A 92 18.65 -6.34 2.42
N ARG A 93 18.56 -6.54 1.09
CA ARG A 93 17.93 -5.57 0.18
C ARG A 93 16.44 -5.45 0.49
N ARG A 94 15.90 -4.24 0.43
CA ARG A 94 14.54 -3.94 0.91
C ARG A 94 13.65 -3.42 -0.21
N HIS A 95 12.38 -3.86 -0.24
CA HIS A 95 11.36 -3.23 -1.09
C HIS A 95 10.37 -2.43 -0.23
N TRP A 96 10.07 -1.19 -0.63
CA TRP A 96 9.29 -0.26 0.20
C TRP A 96 7.83 -0.68 0.41
N ARG A 97 7.26 -1.48 -0.51
CA ARG A 97 5.91 -2.06 -0.35
C ARG A 97 5.89 -3.28 0.56
N LYS A 98 6.98 -4.05 0.66
CA LYS A 98 7.01 -5.32 1.41
C LYS A 98 7.37 -5.14 2.88
N THR A 99 8.36 -4.29 3.20
CA THR A 99 8.83 -4.13 4.58
C THR A 99 9.04 -2.67 4.94
N ARG A 100 8.59 -2.28 6.14
CA ARG A 100 8.68 -0.91 6.68
C ARG A 100 9.98 -0.71 7.47
N LEU A 101 10.46 0.53 7.58
CA LEU A 101 11.73 0.86 8.24
C LEU A 101 11.64 1.01 9.77
N GLY A 102 10.43 1.17 10.34
CA GLY A 102 10.23 1.26 11.79
C GLY A 102 10.95 2.42 12.47
N ILE A 103 11.06 3.58 11.79
CA ILE A 103 11.79 4.78 12.23
C ILE A 103 10.91 6.01 12.25
#